data_AF-A0A776LHW2-F1
#
_entry.id   AF-A0A776LHW2-F1
#
_cell.length_a   1.000
_cell.length_b   1.000
_cell.length_c   1.000
_cell.angle_alpha   90.00
_cell.angle_beta   90.00
_cell.angle_gamma   90.00
#
_symmetry.space_group_name_H-M   'P 1'
#
loop_
_entity.id
_entity.type
_entity.pdbx_description
1 polymer ?
#
loop_
_entity_poly.entity_id
_entity_poly.type
_entity_poly.pdbx_seq_one_letter_code
_entity_poly.pdbx_strand_id
1 'polypeptide(L)' 'GCDLHIVYKPAQAWCWDCSQVVEIHQHDAQCPLCHGERLRVDTGDSLIVKSIEVE' A
#
# COMPACT_ATOMS: atom_id res chain seq x y z
N GLY A 1 23.11 2.16 -19.60
CA GLY A 1 22.51 2.74 -18.37
C GLY A 1 21.60 1.68 -17.79
N CYS A 2 21.50 1.58 -16.48
CA CYS A 2 20.49 0.72 -15.86
C CYS A 2 19.27 1.60 -15.58
N ASP A 3 18.15 1.30 -16.24
CA ASP A 3 16.89 2.00 -16.02
C ASP A 3 16.22 1.46 -14.75
N LEU A 4 16.01 2.35 -13.78
CA LEU A 4 15.29 2.04 -12.55
C LEU A 4 13.79 2.08 -12.84
N HIS A 5 13.19 0.91 -13.06
CA HIS A 5 11.73 0.78 -13.15
C HIS A 5 11.10 0.73 -11.75
N ILE A 6 10.74 1.89 -11.22
CA ILE A 6 9.89 1.96 -10.02
C ILE A 6 8.45 1.69 -10.46
N VAL A 7 7.98 0.46 -10.25
CA VAL A 7 6.58 0.08 -10.47
C VAL A 7 5.78 0.47 -9.23
N TYR A 8 5.09 1.61 -9.28
CA TYR A 8 4.11 1.97 -8.25
C TYR A 8 2.88 1.08 -8.39
N LYS A 9 2.76 0.09 -7.51
CA LYS A 9 1.52 -0.68 -7.37
C LYS A 9 0.59 0.07 -6.41
N PRO A 10 -0.71 0.24 -6.76
CA PRO A 10 -1.68 0.78 -5.81
C PRO A 10 -1.70 -0.11 -4.56
N ALA A 11 -1.72 0.53 -3.39
CA ALA A 11 -1.89 -0.14 -2.12
C ALA A 11 -3.38 -0.30 -1.84
N GLN A 12 -3.77 -1.41 -1.22
CA GLN A 12 -5.12 -1.55 -0.69
C GLN A 12 -5.19 -0.92 0.69
N ALA A 13 -6.25 -0.14 0.93
CA ALA A 13 -6.51 0.50 2.20
C ALA A 13 -7.94 0.25 2.65
N TRP A 14 -8.13 0.09 3.95
CA TRP A 14 -9.44 -0.02 4.57
C TRP A 14 -9.93 1.36 5.02
N CYS A 15 -11.10 1.77 4.55
CA CYS A 15 -11.75 2.99 5.01
C CYS A 15 -12.63 2.73 6.23
N TRP A 16 -12.41 3.48 7.31
CA TRP A 16 -13.23 3.38 8.51
C TRP A 16 -14.60 4.07 8.38
N ASP A 17 -14.69 5.10 7.54
CA ASP A 17 -15.93 5.87 7.39
C ASP A 17 -16.99 5.09 6.58
N CYS A 18 -16.60 4.43 5.49
CA CYS A 18 -17.51 3.60 4.70
C CYS A 18 -17.36 2.08 4.94
N SER A 19 -16.36 1.65 5.73
CA SER A 19 -16.06 0.23 5.98
C SER A 19 -15.86 -0.58 4.69
N GLN A 20 -15.13 0.00 3.74
CA GLN A 20 -14.83 -0.61 2.44
C GLN A 20 -13.32 -0.66 2.20
N VAL A 21 -12.89 -1.64 1.40
CA VAL A 21 -11.53 -1.69 0.85
C VAL A 21 -11.49 -0.81 -0.39
N VAL A 22 -10.51 0.10 -0.43
CA VAL A 22 -10.26 1.02 -1.55
C VAL A 22 -8.80 0.95 -1.96
N GLU A 23 -8.53 1.15 -3.24
CA GLU A 23 -7.18 1.26 -3.75
C GLU A 23 -6.70 2.70 -3.64
N ILE A 24 -5.52 2.90 -3.06
CA ILE A 24 -4.88 4.21 -2.92
C ILE A 24 -3.46 4.16 -3.48
N HIS A 25 -3.04 5.28 -4.08
CA HIS A 25 -1.70 5.41 -4.66
C HIS A 25 -0.68 6.03 -3.70
N GLN A 26 -1.16 6.61 -2.59
CA GLN A 26 -0.36 7.33 -1.60
C GLN A 26 -1.05 7.24 -0.24
N HIS A 27 -0.27 7.22 0.85
CA HIS A 27 -0.81 7.12 2.21
C HIS A 27 -1.74 8.29 2.59
N ASP A 28 -1.51 9.46 1.98
CA ASP A 28 -2.29 10.67 2.23
C ASP A 28 -3.50 10.80 1.28
N ALA A 29 -3.89 9.72 0.60
CA ALA A 29 -5.07 9.72 -0.24
C ALA A 29 -6.34 9.75 0.63
N GLN A 30 -7.42 10.31 0.08
CA GLN A 30 -8.76 10.23 0.66
C GLN A 30 -9.53 9.06 0.04
N CYS A 31 -10.51 8.53 0.75
CA CYS A 31 -11.35 7.44 0.26
C CYS A 31 -12.08 7.86 -1.03
N PRO A 32 -11.91 7.16 -2.17
CA PRO A 32 -12.59 7.52 -3.41
C PRO A 32 -14.12 7.29 -3.35
N LEU A 33 -14.63 6.58 -2.35
CA LEU A 33 -16.05 6.28 -2.20
C LEU A 33 -16.79 7.31 -1.34
N CYS A 34 -16.18 7.76 -0.26
CA CYS A 34 -16.83 8.62 0.73
C CYS A 34 -16.04 9.88 1.08
N HIS A 35 -14.86 10.08 0.47
CA HIS A 35 -13.95 11.21 0.72
C HIS A 35 -13.48 11.29 2.19
N GLY A 36 -13.56 10.18 2.92
CA GLY A 36 -13.06 10.07 4.29
C GLY A 36 -11.53 10.07 4.33
N GLU A 37 -10.99 10.70 5.36
CA GLU A 37 -9.53 10.79 5.60
C GLU A 37 -9.03 9.64 6.47
N ARG A 38 -9.94 8.88 7.10
CA ARG A 38 -9.61 7.74 7.96
C ARG A 38 -9.42 6.48 7.12
N LEU A 39 -8.29 6.42 6.43
CA LEU A 39 -7.83 5.25 5.68
C LEU A 39 -6.71 4.54 6.45
N ARG A 40 -6.82 3.22 6.58
CA ARG A 40 -5.75 2.36 7.07
C ARG A 40 -5.17 1.60 5.89
N VAL A 41 -3.98 2.01 5.47
CA VAL A 41 -3.23 1.32 4.42
C VAL A 41 -2.73 0.00 5.00
N ASP A 42 -2.97 -1.10 4.29
CA ASP A 42 -2.23 -2.32 4.56
C ASP A 42 -0.86 -2.15 3.91
N THR A 43 0.04 -1.47 4.63
CA THR A 43 1.44 -1.37 4.22
C THR A 43 1.99 -2.78 4.29
N GLY A 44 2.07 -3.44 3.15
CA GLY A 44 2.67 -4.75 2.98
C GLY A 44 4.17 -4.69 3.27
N ASP A 45 4.54 -4.46 4.53
CA ASP A 45 5.86 -4.71 5.07
C ASP A 45 6.00 -6.23 5.30
N SER A 46 5.81 -6.98 4.22
CA SER A 46 6.33 -8.33 4.11
C SER A 46 7.64 -8.24 3.34
N LEU A 47 8.59 -7.49 3.91
CA LEU A 47 10.00 -7.77 3.69
C LEU A 47 10.29 -9.14 4.30
N ILE A 48 9.84 -10.21 3.64
CA ILE A 48 10.35 -11.55 3.90
C ILE A 48 11.76 -11.53 3.33
N VAL A 49 12.72 -11.20 4.18
CA VAL A 49 14.13 -11.51 3.94
C VAL A 49 14.19 -13.03 3.75
N LYS A 50 14.19 -13.47 2.51
CA LYS A 50 14.46 -14.87 2.16
C LYS A 50 15.89 -15.16 2.62
N SER A 51 15.97 -15.89 3.73
CA SER A 51 17.04 -16.83 4.09
C SER A 51 18.50 -16.34 4.01
N ILE A 52 19.12 -16.25 5.19
CA ILE A 52 20.57 -16.32 5.34
C ILE A 52 21.06 -17.67 4.75
N GLU A 53 21.91 -17.60 3.72
CA GLU A 53 22.83 -18.69 3.38
C GLU A 53 24.03 -18.60 4.33
N VAL A 54 24.29 -19.66 5.09
CA VAL A 54 25.55 -19.86 5.80
C VAL A 54 26.32 -20.96 5.07
N GLU A 55 27.53 -20.63 4.59
CA GLU A 55 28.59 -21.60 4.29
C GLU A 55 29.61 -21.62 5.43
#